data_AF-A0A117L809-F1
#
_entry.id   AF-A0A117L809-F1
#
_cell.length_a   1.000
_cell.length_b   1.000
_cell.length_c   1.000
_cell.angle_alpha   90.00
_cell.angle_beta   90.00
_cell.angle_gamma   90.00
#
_symmetry.space_group_name_H-M   'P 1'
#
loop_
_entity.id
_entity.type
_entity.pdbx_description
1 polymer ?
#
loop_
_entity_poly.entity_id
_entity_poly.type
_entity_poly.pdbx_seq_one_letter_code
_entity_poly.pdbx_strand_id
1 'polypeptide(L)'
;MRIGIFTDSYKPYVSGVVRSIETSTTELRKRGHEVYIFAPQYPGCQEQEDNIFRFPSFRSPTHPDFYIGIPVPWYAEKLLKRLELEIIHVHSPFLLGRLGAFFARKLKKPLVFTYHTLYDQYVHYVPFAQDLARRLTIRLAREFCNKCDLVITPTSVIKRLLKNYGVRRPVVAIPTGINLDQFRNGDSSFLKKKFGVPQDEKVLLFVGRLGKEKNLSSLFRTFRQVLDHFPNTTLVLVGRGPEKKALDQLASELGIRSKVVFTGLLSPEDVVNAYWSADVFVFPSLTETQGLVVAEAMAAGLPVVARAAFGTLAMVKDGVTGYLCQDEREFAEKLIGLLKNPKTIREMGELARKQVEEISLERMVQRLENTYLALAQGKSEFLSHLVNEDVC
;
A
#
# COMPACT_ATOMS: atom_id res chain seq x y z
N MET A 1 5.03 6.02 -25.11
CA MET A 1 4.70 7.39 -24.64
C MET A 1 5.80 7.94 -23.73
N ARG A 2 5.91 9.26 -23.61
CA ARG A 2 6.81 9.98 -22.69
C ARG A 2 6.05 10.49 -21.46
N ILE A 3 6.33 9.90 -20.30
CA ILE A 3 5.54 10.04 -19.07
C ILE A 3 6.39 10.71 -17.99
N GLY A 4 5.92 11.82 -17.42
CA GLY A 4 6.57 12.46 -16.26
C GLY A 4 5.88 12.14 -14.96
N ILE A 5 6.55 11.42 -14.06
CA ILE A 5 6.08 11.09 -12.71
C ILE A 5 6.66 12.07 -11.69
N PHE A 6 5.81 12.78 -10.96
CA PHE A 6 6.23 13.64 -9.85
C PHE A 6 5.82 13.03 -8.51
N THR A 7 6.77 12.91 -7.59
CA THR A 7 6.52 12.28 -6.29
C THR A 7 7.32 12.96 -5.17
N ASP A 8 6.70 13.08 -4.00
CA ASP A 8 7.36 13.56 -2.78
C ASP A 8 8.06 12.42 -2.01
N SER A 9 7.96 11.17 -2.47
CA SER A 9 8.67 10.02 -1.88
C SER A 9 9.16 9.07 -2.96
N TYR A 10 10.44 8.71 -2.94
CA TYR A 10 11.03 7.75 -3.87
C TYR A 10 12.28 7.10 -3.25
N LYS A 11 12.87 6.12 -3.95
CA LYS A 11 14.06 5.41 -3.51
C LYS A 11 15.17 6.33 -3.00
N PRO A 12 15.93 5.91 -1.97
CA PRO A 12 15.88 4.63 -1.24
C PRO A 12 14.79 4.55 -0.15
N TYR A 13 13.90 5.53 -0.04
CA TYR A 13 12.80 5.47 0.92
C TYR A 13 11.85 4.30 0.59
N VAL A 14 11.47 3.54 1.60
CA VAL A 14 10.60 2.36 1.45
C VAL A 14 9.17 2.70 1.87
N SER A 15 8.23 2.63 0.94
CA SER A 15 6.80 2.76 1.23
C SER A 15 5.95 2.12 0.14
N GLY A 16 4.64 1.95 0.40
CA GLY A 16 3.69 1.49 -0.62
C GLY A 16 3.61 2.42 -1.83
N VAL A 17 3.80 3.73 -1.63
CA VAL A 17 3.83 4.72 -2.73
C VAL A 17 5.03 4.46 -3.64
N VAL A 18 6.21 4.27 -3.04
CA VAL A 18 7.44 3.99 -3.79
C VAL A 18 7.29 2.68 -4.55
N ARG A 19 6.78 1.62 -3.90
CA ARG A 19 6.50 0.33 -4.57
C ARG A 19 5.56 0.51 -5.75
N SER A 20 4.46 1.25 -5.60
CA SER A 20 3.52 1.53 -6.69
C SER A 20 4.18 2.24 -7.89
N ILE A 21 5.01 3.25 -7.63
CA ILE A 21 5.74 3.97 -8.69
C ILE A 21 6.76 3.04 -9.37
N GLU A 22 7.52 2.26 -8.61
CA GLU A 22 8.52 1.35 -9.16
C GLU A 22 7.87 0.26 -10.02
N THR A 23 6.81 -0.35 -9.52
CA THR A 23 6.06 -1.38 -10.23
C THR A 23 5.49 -0.84 -11.53
N SER A 24 4.76 0.29 -11.48
CA SER A 24 4.20 0.88 -12.70
C SER A 24 5.27 1.34 -13.68
N THR A 25 6.35 1.97 -13.21
CA THR A 25 7.48 2.41 -14.05
C THR A 25 8.14 1.25 -14.76
N THR A 26 8.41 0.15 -14.04
CA THR A 26 9.07 -1.04 -14.60
C THR A 26 8.21 -1.65 -15.70
N GLU A 27 6.91 -1.84 -15.45
CA GLU A 27 6.01 -2.45 -16.43
C GLU A 27 5.73 -1.54 -17.64
N LEU A 28 5.61 -0.22 -17.44
CA LEU A 28 5.50 0.74 -18.54
C LEU A 28 6.76 0.75 -19.41
N ARG A 29 7.95 0.71 -18.81
CA ARG A 29 9.21 0.65 -19.58
C ARG A 29 9.33 -0.62 -20.39
N LYS A 30 8.92 -1.78 -19.85
CA LYS A 30 8.87 -3.05 -20.60
C LYS A 30 7.97 -2.98 -21.84
N ARG A 31 6.93 -2.15 -21.81
CA ARG A 31 6.02 -1.89 -22.93
C ARG A 31 6.52 -0.80 -23.90
N GLY A 32 7.76 -0.32 -23.73
CA GLY A 32 8.37 0.67 -24.62
C GLY A 32 8.02 2.12 -24.29
N HIS A 33 7.44 2.41 -23.12
CA HIS A 33 7.25 3.79 -22.67
C HIS A 33 8.52 4.37 -22.05
N GLU A 34 8.78 5.64 -22.31
CA GLU A 34 9.82 6.42 -21.64
C GLU A 34 9.22 7.06 -20.38
N VAL A 35 9.73 6.66 -19.20
CA VAL A 35 9.23 7.15 -17.91
C VAL A 35 10.32 7.93 -17.19
N TYR A 36 10.00 9.19 -16.88
CA TYR A 36 10.86 10.16 -16.23
C TYR A 36 10.34 10.45 -14.81
N ILE A 37 11.17 10.32 -13.79
CA ILE A 37 10.77 10.49 -12.39
C ILE A 37 11.40 11.76 -11.82
N PHE A 38 10.59 12.61 -11.20
CA PHE A 38 11.00 13.83 -10.51
C PHE A 38 10.74 13.61 -9.01
N ALA A 39 11.81 13.43 -8.24
CA ALA A 39 11.77 12.96 -6.87
C ALA A 39 12.72 13.74 -5.97
N PRO A 40 12.51 13.76 -4.63
CA PRO A 40 13.50 14.32 -3.72
C PRO A 40 14.82 13.52 -3.75
N GLN A 41 15.92 14.23 -3.52
CA GLN A 41 17.22 13.64 -3.17
C GLN A 41 17.12 13.08 -1.75
N TYR A 42 17.56 11.86 -1.52
CA TYR A 42 17.71 11.27 -0.20
C TYR A 42 19.19 10.92 0.03
N PRO A 43 19.65 10.79 1.28
CA PRO A 43 20.97 10.22 1.55
C PRO A 43 21.07 8.81 0.96
N GLY A 44 22.18 8.51 0.29
CA GLY A 44 22.41 7.19 -0.31
C GLY A 44 21.72 6.95 -1.66
N CYS A 45 21.16 7.99 -2.30
CA CYS A 45 20.81 7.89 -3.72
C CYS A 45 22.06 7.63 -4.58
N GLN A 46 21.93 6.80 -5.61
CA GLN A 46 22.99 6.58 -6.59
C GLN A 46 23.17 7.84 -7.45
N GLU A 47 24.42 8.14 -7.84
CA GLU A 47 24.77 9.39 -8.54
C GLU A 47 24.22 9.47 -9.97
N GLN A 48 23.96 8.33 -10.62
CA GLN A 48 23.40 8.24 -11.97
C GLN A 48 22.30 7.19 -12.03
N GLU A 49 21.05 7.65 -11.96
CA GLU A 49 19.88 6.85 -12.29
C GLU A 49 19.25 7.42 -13.57
N ASP A 50 19.30 6.65 -14.66
CA ASP A 50 18.72 7.09 -15.94
C ASP A 50 17.24 7.46 -15.78
N ASN A 51 16.88 8.62 -16.30
CA ASN A 51 15.53 9.18 -16.28
C ASN A 51 14.97 9.46 -14.87
N ILE A 52 15.83 9.60 -13.85
CA ILE A 52 15.44 10.01 -12.50
C ILE A 52 16.11 11.34 -12.15
N PHE A 53 15.30 12.39 -11.97
CA PHE A 53 15.73 13.74 -11.66
C PHE A 53 15.50 14.04 -10.19
N ARG A 54 16.60 14.24 -9.47
CA ARG A 54 16.60 14.46 -8.02
C ARG A 54 16.58 15.96 -7.68
N PHE A 55 15.65 16.33 -6.80
CA PHE A 55 15.52 17.70 -6.30
C PHE A 55 16.19 17.83 -4.94
N PRO A 56 16.89 18.94 -4.65
CA PRO A 56 17.40 19.23 -3.32
C PRO A 56 16.31 19.04 -2.27
N SER A 57 16.67 18.55 -1.09
CA SER A 57 15.71 18.21 -0.04
C SER A 57 16.27 18.52 1.34
N PHE A 58 15.39 18.51 2.34
CA PHE A 58 15.78 18.60 3.76
C PHE A 58 15.06 17.53 4.57
N ARG A 59 15.69 17.09 5.66
CA ARG A 59 15.11 16.07 6.55
C ARG A 59 13.84 16.61 7.20
N SER A 60 12.78 15.80 7.23
CA SER A 60 11.54 16.14 7.90
C SER A 60 11.72 16.22 9.42
N PRO A 61 11.23 17.28 10.10
CA PRO A 61 11.30 17.39 11.56
C PRO A 61 10.51 16.31 12.30
N THR A 62 9.46 15.77 11.67
CA THR A 62 8.52 14.83 12.30
C THR A 62 8.78 13.37 11.93
N HIS A 63 9.61 13.12 10.92
CA HIS A 63 9.92 11.77 10.46
C HIS A 63 11.38 11.67 9.98
N PRO A 64 12.31 11.15 10.80
CA PRO A 64 13.75 11.19 10.52
C PRO A 64 14.16 10.55 9.19
N ASP A 65 13.41 9.54 8.74
CA ASP A 65 13.68 8.79 7.51
C ASP A 65 13.02 9.43 6.26
N PHE A 66 12.28 10.52 6.41
CA PHE A 66 11.59 11.21 5.31
C PHE A 66 12.27 12.53 4.96
N TYR A 67 12.48 12.78 3.67
CA TYR A 67 13.10 14.00 3.15
C TYR A 67 12.11 14.75 2.28
N ILE A 68 11.92 16.04 2.57
CA ILE A 68 10.99 16.92 1.88
C ILE A 68 11.71 17.55 0.70
N GLY A 69 11.24 17.27 -0.52
CA GLY A 69 11.79 17.85 -1.74
C GLY A 69 11.49 19.35 -1.86
N ILE A 70 12.54 20.13 -2.14
CA ILE A 70 12.44 21.56 -2.42
C ILE A 70 12.06 21.72 -3.90
N PRO A 71 10.90 22.31 -4.22
CA PRO A 71 10.52 22.52 -5.60
C PRO A 71 11.40 23.61 -6.21
N VAL A 72 12.09 23.28 -7.31
CA VAL A 72 12.97 24.20 -8.04
C VAL A 72 12.43 24.41 -9.46
N PRO A 73 11.53 25.38 -9.70
CA PRO A 73 10.82 25.51 -10.97
C PRO A 73 11.70 25.71 -12.19
N TRP A 74 12.76 26.53 -12.10
CA TRP A 74 13.65 26.77 -13.24
C TRP A 74 14.43 25.51 -13.65
N TYR A 75 14.83 24.68 -12.67
CA TYR A 75 15.49 23.41 -12.91
C TYR A 75 14.52 22.44 -13.60
N ALA A 76 13.31 22.29 -13.07
CA ALA A 76 12.26 21.49 -13.68
C ALA A 76 11.94 21.96 -15.11
N GLU A 77 11.82 23.25 -15.35
CA GLU A 77 11.56 23.82 -16.68
C GLU A 77 12.67 23.48 -17.68
N LYS A 78 13.94 23.58 -17.29
CA LYS A 78 15.09 23.23 -18.13
C LYS A 78 15.05 21.77 -18.54
N LEU A 79 14.69 20.87 -17.62
CA LEU A 79 14.54 19.45 -17.89
C LEU A 79 13.36 19.20 -18.84
N LEU A 80 12.17 19.67 -18.47
CA LEU A 80 10.93 19.39 -19.18
C LEU A 80 10.93 19.84 -20.64
N LYS A 81 11.64 20.94 -20.97
CA LYS A 81 11.79 21.40 -22.36
C LYS A 81 12.43 20.37 -23.29
N ARG A 82 13.19 19.41 -22.76
CA ARG A 82 13.92 18.40 -23.54
C ARG A 82 13.23 17.03 -23.59
N LEU A 83 12.25 16.81 -22.71
CA LEU A 83 11.67 15.48 -22.48
C LEU A 83 10.37 15.25 -23.26
N GLU A 84 9.81 16.30 -23.87
CA GLU A 84 8.61 16.23 -24.73
C GLU A 84 7.47 15.39 -24.12
N LEU A 85 7.19 15.62 -22.84
CA LEU A 85 6.22 14.80 -22.11
C LEU A 85 4.83 14.87 -22.78
N GLU A 86 4.19 13.71 -22.85
CA GLU A 86 2.82 13.56 -23.33
C GLU A 86 1.81 13.59 -22.19
N ILE A 87 2.23 13.18 -20.98
CA ILE A 87 1.39 13.13 -19.79
C ILE A 87 2.21 13.36 -18.52
N ILE A 88 1.59 13.99 -17.52
CA ILE A 88 2.17 14.17 -16.19
C ILE A 88 1.33 13.45 -15.15
N HIS A 89 1.96 12.57 -14.38
CA HIS A 89 1.32 11.82 -13.31
C HIS A 89 1.95 12.18 -11.95
N VAL A 90 1.16 12.77 -11.06
CA VAL A 90 1.58 13.11 -9.70
C VAL A 90 1.14 12.02 -8.71
N HIS A 91 1.99 11.67 -7.76
CA HIS A 91 1.71 10.63 -6.74
C HIS A 91 1.51 11.20 -5.33
N SER A 92 1.49 12.53 -5.21
CA SER A 92 1.28 13.26 -3.97
C SER A 92 0.76 14.67 -4.27
N PRO A 93 -0.03 15.29 -3.38
CA PRO A 93 -0.52 16.66 -3.54
C PRO A 93 0.38 17.71 -2.84
N PHE A 94 1.61 17.33 -2.45
CA PHE A 94 2.55 18.19 -1.73
C PHE A 94 3.47 18.94 -2.68
N LEU A 95 4.72 19.24 -2.30
CA LEU A 95 5.55 20.24 -2.97
C LEU A 95 5.91 19.82 -4.41
N LEU A 96 6.47 18.63 -4.60
CA LEU A 96 6.85 18.16 -5.94
C LEU A 96 5.63 17.76 -6.76
N GLY A 97 4.59 17.20 -6.13
CA GLY A 97 3.32 16.97 -6.81
C GLY A 97 2.67 18.25 -7.35
N ARG A 98 2.69 19.34 -6.57
CA ARG A 98 2.21 20.66 -7.00
C ARG A 98 3.08 21.26 -8.09
N LEU A 99 4.39 21.02 -8.06
CA LEU A 99 5.30 21.38 -9.14
C LEU A 99 4.91 20.68 -10.45
N GLY A 100 4.65 19.37 -10.42
CA GLY A 100 4.14 18.62 -11.56
C GLY A 100 2.81 19.17 -12.08
N ALA A 101 1.85 19.43 -11.18
CA ALA A 101 0.55 20.00 -11.52
C ALA A 101 0.63 21.43 -12.10
N PHE A 102 1.64 22.21 -11.71
CA PHE A 102 1.94 23.51 -12.30
C PHE A 102 2.43 23.34 -13.75
N PHE A 103 3.39 22.44 -13.98
CA PHE A 103 3.93 22.20 -15.32
C PHE A 103 2.95 21.53 -16.28
N ALA A 104 2.05 20.66 -15.79
CA ALA A 104 0.99 20.08 -16.62
C ALA A 104 0.14 21.19 -17.25
N ARG A 105 -0.26 22.19 -16.46
CA ARG A 105 -0.98 23.37 -16.96
C ARG A 105 -0.13 24.25 -17.87
N LYS A 106 1.13 24.54 -17.49
CA LYS A 106 2.05 25.37 -18.30
C LYS A 106 2.30 24.77 -19.68
N LEU A 107 2.44 23.44 -19.75
CA LEU A 107 2.74 22.69 -20.97
C LEU A 107 1.49 22.19 -21.71
N LYS A 108 0.29 22.47 -21.18
CA LYS A 108 -1.00 21.97 -21.70
C LYS A 108 -1.01 20.45 -21.88
N LYS A 109 -0.50 19.71 -20.89
CA LYS A 109 -0.47 18.25 -20.85
C LYS A 109 -1.49 17.71 -19.85
N PRO A 110 -2.08 16.53 -20.11
CA PRO A 110 -2.99 15.91 -19.16
C PRO A 110 -2.31 15.67 -17.81
N LEU A 111 -3.04 15.96 -16.73
CA LEU A 111 -2.62 15.77 -15.35
C LEU A 111 -3.40 14.62 -14.71
N VAL A 112 -2.67 13.58 -14.33
CA VAL A 112 -3.18 12.43 -13.58
C VAL A 112 -2.70 12.51 -12.13
N PHE A 113 -3.54 12.17 -11.17
CA PHE A 113 -3.15 12.04 -9.77
C PHE A 113 -3.54 10.68 -9.19
N THR A 114 -2.59 9.92 -8.63
CA THR A 114 -2.94 8.74 -7.82
C THR A 114 -3.06 9.09 -6.33
N TYR A 115 -4.25 8.84 -5.76
CA TYR A 115 -4.57 9.08 -4.36
C TYR A 115 -4.08 7.91 -3.47
N HIS A 116 -2.83 7.94 -3.03
CA HIS A 116 -2.22 6.85 -2.26
C HIS A 116 -2.54 6.86 -0.76
N THR A 117 -2.92 8.00 -0.18
CA THR A 117 -2.94 8.20 1.27
C THR A 117 -4.25 8.83 1.74
N LEU A 118 -4.85 8.23 2.76
CA LEU A 118 -6.01 8.79 3.47
C LEU A 118 -5.57 9.94 4.38
N TYR A 119 -5.27 11.12 3.83
CA TYR A 119 -4.69 12.26 4.58
C TYR A 119 -5.47 12.61 5.85
N ASP A 120 -6.80 12.47 5.81
CA ASP A 120 -7.71 12.76 6.91
C ASP A 120 -7.55 11.79 8.10
N GLN A 121 -7.04 10.59 7.85
CA GLN A 121 -6.76 9.59 8.86
C GLN A 121 -5.39 9.77 9.53
N TYR A 122 -4.48 10.54 8.92
CA TYR A 122 -3.15 10.82 9.46
C TYR A 122 -3.08 12.07 10.36
N VAL A 123 -4.23 12.69 10.68
CA VAL A 123 -4.29 13.87 11.55
C VAL A 123 -3.95 13.59 13.01
N HIS A 124 -3.83 12.33 13.42
CA HIS A 124 -3.41 11.91 14.75
C HIS A 124 -1.96 12.32 15.10
N TYR A 125 -1.16 12.75 14.11
CA TYR A 125 0.13 13.39 14.33
C TYR A 125 0.03 14.88 14.73
N VAL A 126 -1.17 15.46 14.69
CA VAL A 126 -1.43 16.84 15.14
C VAL A 126 -1.97 16.81 16.57
N PRO A 127 -1.30 17.47 17.54
CA PRO A 127 -1.65 17.37 18.95
C PRO A 127 -2.95 18.11 19.33
N PHE A 128 -3.39 19.09 18.54
CA PHE A 128 -4.59 19.89 18.81
C PHE A 128 -5.50 20.02 17.57
N ALA A 129 -6.80 20.22 17.78
CA ALA A 129 -7.80 20.52 16.73
C ALA A 129 -7.89 19.49 15.59
N GLN A 130 -7.84 18.20 15.93
CA GLN A 130 -7.82 17.09 14.95
C GLN A 130 -9.01 17.11 13.98
N ASP A 131 -10.22 17.46 14.44
CA ASP A 131 -11.40 17.54 13.55
C ASP A 131 -11.30 18.68 12.54
N LEU A 132 -10.71 19.82 12.93
CA LEU A 132 -10.45 20.91 12.03
C LEU A 132 -9.35 20.53 11.02
N ALA A 133 -8.27 19.91 11.49
CA ALA A 133 -7.20 19.39 10.65
C ALA A 133 -7.72 18.36 9.64
N ARG A 134 -8.64 17.48 10.06
CA ARG A 134 -9.32 16.49 9.21
C ARG A 134 -10.13 17.14 8.10
N ARG A 135 -11.00 18.09 8.47
CA ARG A 135 -11.80 18.84 7.48
C ARG A 135 -10.94 19.63 6.50
N LEU A 136 -9.85 20.22 6.98
CA LEU A 136 -8.91 20.96 6.14
C LEU A 136 -8.15 20.03 5.18
N THR A 137 -7.65 18.89 5.65
CA THR A 137 -6.95 17.91 4.79
C THR A 137 -7.88 17.35 3.72
N ILE A 138 -9.12 16.99 4.06
CA ILE A 138 -10.12 16.57 3.06
C ILE A 138 -10.35 17.68 2.02
N ARG A 139 -10.55 18.93 2.46
CA ARG A 139 -10.77 20.07 1.57
C ARG A 139 -9.60 20.26 0.60
N LEU A 140 -8.37 20.28 1.11
CA LEU A 140 -7.16 20.47 0.30
C LEU A 140 -6.96 19.32 -0.69
N ALA A 141 -7.18 18.09 -0.25
CA ALA A 141 -7.05 16.90 -1.09
C ALA A 141 -8.11 16.89 -2.21
N ARG A 142 -9.37 17.22 -1.88
CA ARG A 142 -10.47 17.40 -2.86
C ARG A 142 -10.16 18.49 -3.87
N GLU A 143 -9.69 19.65 -3.42
CA GLU A 143 -9.33 20.76 -4.32
C GLU A 143 -8.20 20.39 -5.28
N PHE A 144 -7.21 19.62 -4.81
CA PHE A 144 -6.15 19.11 -5.68
C PHE A 144 -6.69 18.10 -6.70
N CYS A 145 -7.50 17.13 -6.26
CA CYS A 145 -8.19 16.18 -7.15
C CYS A 145 -8.98 16.91 -8.25
N ASN A 146 -9.71 17.97 -7.89
CA ASN A 146 -10.54 18.72 -8.84
C ASN A 146 -9.75 19.57 -9.86
N LYS A 147 -8.43 19.73 -9.66
CA LYS A 147 -7.50 20.35 -10.62
C LYS A 147 -6.89 19.37 -11.61
N CYS A 148 -7.08 18.07 -11.41
CA CYS A 148 -6.56 17.01 -12.28
C CYS A 148 -7.57 16.68 -13.40
N ASP A 149 -7.08 16.17 -14.53
CA ASP A 149 -7.93 15.65 -15.60
C ASP A 149 -8.50 14.28 -15.23
N LEU A 150 -7.74 13.52 -14.44
CA LEU A 150 -8.13 12.22 -13.91
C LEU A 150 -7.52 11.97 -12.53
N VAL A 151 -8.28 11.29 -11.68
CA VAL A 151 -7.79 10.73 -10.41
C VAL A 151 -7.79 9.20 -10.48
N ILE A 152 -6.69 8.59 -10.08
CA ILE A 152 -6.57 7.15 -9.89
C ILE A 152 -6.66 6.85 -8.39
N THR A 153 -7.41 5.83 -8.02
CA THR A 153 -7.43 5.29 -6.65
C THR A 153 -6.97 3.84 -6.63
N PRO A 154 -6.33 3.38 -5.55
CA PRO A 154 -5.90 1.99 -5.45
C PRO A 154 -7.06 0.97 -5.37
N THR A 155 -8.26 1.40 -4.96
CA THR A 155 -9.43 0.52 -4.81
C THR A 155 -10.73 1.25 -5.14
N SER A 156 -11.79 0.47 -5.42
CA SER A 156 -13.15 0.99 -5.64
C SER A 156 -13.73 1.64 -4.37
N VAL A 157 -13.34 1.15 -3.19
CA VAL A 157 -13.72 1.73 -1.89
C VAL A 157 -13.22 3.17 -1.76
N ILE A 158 -11.96 3.43 -2.11
CA ILE A 158 -11.40 4.79 -2.10
C ILE A 158 -12.01 5.66 -3.19
N LYS A 159 -12.31 5.11 -4.38
CA LYS A 159 -13.06 5.81 -5.44
C LYS A 159 -14.39 6.36 -4.91
N ARG A 160 -15.18 5.52 -4.23
CA ARG A 160 -16.46 5.93 -3.59
C ARG A 160 -16.25 6.97 -2.48
N LEU A 161 -15.21 6.81 -1.66
CA LEU A 161 -14.86 7.78 -0.63
C LEU A 161 -14.55 9.17 -1.21
N LEU A 162 -13.76 9.23 -2.29
CA LEU A 162 -13.45 10.51 -2.94
C LEU A 162 -14.68 11.18 -3.55
N LYS A 163 -15.64 10.40 -4.07
CA LYS A 163 -16.94 10.95 -4.50
C LYS A 163 -17.70 11.55 -3.33
N ASN A 164 -17.73 10.88 -2.18
CA ASN A 164 -18.33 11.42 -0.95
C ASN A 164 -17.61 12.68 -0.43
N TYR A 165 -16.29 12.79 -0.64
CA TYR A 165 -15.54 14.01 -0.37
C TYR A 165 -15.85 15.14 -1.36
N GLY A 166 -16.59 14.90 -2.44
CA GLY A 166 -16.98 15.91 -3.43
C GLY A 166 -15.98 16.09 -4.56
N VAL A 167 -15.22 15.04 -4.91
CA VAL A 167 -14.39 15.01 -6.13
C VAL A 167 -15.30 14.88 -7.36
N ARG A 168 -15.27 15.88 -8.23
CA ARG A 168 -16.11 16.00 -9.43
C ARG A 168 -15.44 15.49 -10.70
N ARG A 169 -14.11 15.34 -10.67
CA ARG A 169 -13.34 14.81 -11.80
C ARG A 169 -13.57 13.31 -11.99
N PRO A 170 -13.27 12.77 -13.18
CA PRO A 170 -13.20 11.32 -13.40
C PRO A 170 -12.31 10.65 -12.36
N VAL A 171 -12.78 9.53 -11.81
CA VAL A 171 -12.03 8.72 -10.83
C VAL A 171 -12.07 7.27 -11.28
N VAL A 172 -10.91 6.64 -11.45
CA VAL A 172 -10.77 5.23 -11.84
C VAL A 172 -10.05 4.45 -10.75
N ALA A 173 -10.48 3.21 -10.51
CA ALA A 173 -9.80 2.31 -9.59
C ALA A 173 -8.75 1.51 -10.35
N ILE A 174 -7.47 1.75 -10.07
CA ILE A 174 -6.34 0.98 -10.61
C ILE A 174 -5.48 0.54 -9.42
N PRO A 175 -5.66 -0.69 -8.92
CA PRO A 175 -4.83 -1.21 -7.83
C PRO A 175 -3.39 -1.33 -8.30
N THR A 176 -2.45 -1.12 -7.36
CA THR A 176 -1.05 -1.46 -7.60
C THR A 176 -0.95 -2.97 -7.78
N GLY A 177 -0.32 -3.39 -8.88
CA GLY A 177 -0.23 -4.79 -9.24
C GLY A 177 0.71 -5.59 -8.33
N ILE A 178 0.40 -6.87 -8.15
CA ILE A 178 1.28 -7.84 -7.46
C ILE A 178 1.98 -8.71 -8.50
N ASN A 179 3.30 -8.89 -8.33
CA ASN A 179 4.07 -9.85 -9.10
C ASN A 179 3.77 -11.27 -8.58
N LEU A 180 2.78 -11.93 -9.16
CA LEU A 180 2.32 -13.25 -8.71
C LEU A 180 3.42 -14.31 -8.79
N ASP A 181 4.32 -14.19 -9.77
CA ASP A 181 5.41 -15.15 -9.96
C ASP A 181 6.37 -15.17 -8.76
N GLN A 182 6.53 -14.05 -8.05
CA GLN A 182 7.34 -13.98 -6.82
C GLN A 182 6.77 -14.83 -5.68
N PHE A 183 5.47 -15.13 -5.69
CA PHE A 183 4.80 -15.84 -4.61
C PHE A 183 4.47 -17.30 -4.95
N ARG A 184 4.83 -17.77 -6.15
CA ARG A 184 4.56 -19.15 -6.61
C ARG A 184 5.27 -20.22 -5.81
N ASN A 185 6.43 -19.91 -5.25
CA ASN A 185 7.24 -20.83 -4.45
C ASN A 185 7.85 -20.09 -3.25
N GLY A 186 8.05 -20.82 -2.16
CA GLY A 186 8.77 -20.34 -0.98
C GLY A 186 9.08 -21.48 -0.02
N ASP A 187 10.02 -21.26 0.89
CA ASP A 187 10.37 -22.23 1.93
C ASP A 187 9.37 -22.14 3.09
N SER A 188 8.48 -23.14 3.19
CA SER A 188 7.48 -23.26 4.27
C SER A 188 8.08 -23.63 5.63
N SER A 189 9.37 -23.97 5.69
CA SER A 189 10.10 -24.25 6.92
C SER A 189 10.92 -23.05 7.41
N PHE A 190 10.93 -21.94 6.68
CA PHE A 190 11.78 -20.78 6.93
C PHE A 190 11.62 -20.19 8.33
N LEU A 191 10.37 -19.91 8.76
CA LEU A 191 10.15 -19.33 10.09
C LEU A 191 10.60 -20.27 11.22
N LYS A 192 10.46 -21.58 10.99
CA LYS A 192 10.87 -22.61 11.95
C LYS A 192 12.40 -22.70 12.05
N LYS A 193 13.10 -22.74 10.91
CA LYS A 193 14.56 -22.84 10.85
C LYS A 193 15.26 -21.56 11.32
N LYS A 194 14.80 -20.40 10.85
CA LYS A 194 15.49 -19.11 11.06
C LYS A 194 15.11 -18.42 12.36
N PHE A 195 13.86 -18.57 12.79
CA PHE A 195 13.33 -17.87 13.98
C PHE A 195 12.91 -18.82 15.11
N GLY A 196 13.13 -20.13 14.96
CA GLY A 196 12.88 -21.10 16.02
C GLY A 196 11.40 -21.30 16.34
N VAL A 197 10.49 -21.00 15.39
CA VAL A 197 9.07 -21.31 15.56
C VAL A 197 8.89 -22.83 15.69
N PRO A 198 8.18 -23.34 16.71
CA PRO A 198 8.01 -24.78 16.91
C PRO A 198 7.33 -25.48 15.73
N GLN A 199 7.67 -26.75 15.51
CA GLN A 199 7.30 -27.49 14.29
C GLN A 199 5.81 -27.79 14.19
N ASP A 200 5.14 -27.97 15.32
CA ASP A 200 3.75 -28.35 15.47
C ASP A 200 2.82 -27.15 15.72
N GLU A 201 3.38 -25.94 15.86
CA GLU A 201 2.59 -24.75 16.12
C GLU A 201 2.01 -24.13 14.85
N LYS A 202 0.79 -23.60 15.01
CA LYS A 202 0.14 -22.75 14.03
C LYS A 202 0.80 -21.39 13.98
N VAL A 203 0.91 -20.81 12.78
CA VAL A 203 1.58 -19.53 12.58
C VAL A 203 0.58 -18.48 12.10
N LEU A 204 0.34 -17.49 12.95
CA LEU A 204 -0.33 -16.25 12.56
C LEU A 204 0.74 -15.24 12.13
N LEU A 205 0.61 -14.71 10.92
CA LEU A 205 1.62 -13.79 10.35
C LEU A 205 1.06 -12.39 10.18
N PHE A 206 1.83 -11.41 10.63
CA PHE A 206 1.67 -10.01 10.27
C PHE A 206 2.93 -9.53 9.53
N VAL A 207 2.74 -8.78 8.44
CA VAL A 207 3.83 -8.13 7.69
C VAL A 207 3.52 -6.64 7.59
N GLY A 208 4.45 -5.79 8.05
CA GLY A 208 4.33 -4.35 7.87
C GLY A 208 5.08 -3.53 8.92
N ARG A 209 4.99 -2.21 8.78
CA ARG A 209 5.54 -1.27 9.77
C ARG A 209 4.88 -1.46 11.13
N LEU A 210 5.65 -1.50 12.21
CA LEU A 210 5.11 -1.53 13.59
C LEU A 210 4.72 -0.12 14.04
N GLY A 211 3.65 0.41 13.45
CA GLY A 211 3.11 1.75 13.71
C GLY A 211 1.73 1.71 14.38
N LYS A 212 1.32 2.83 14.98
CA LYS A 212 0.03 2.96 15.69
C LYS A 212 -1.17 2.66 14.80
N GLU A 213 -1.10 3.07 13.53
CA GLU A 213 -2.15 2.84 12.54
C GLU A 213 -2.45 1.36 12.32
N LYS A 214 -1.49 0.47 12.63
CA LYS A 214 -1.64 -0.97 12.47
C LYS A 214 -2.38 -1.63 13.63
N ASN A 215 -2.63 -0.93 14.74
CA ASN A 215 -3.44 -1.44 15.86
C ASN A 215 -2.98 -2.81 16.41
N LEU A 216 -1.66 -3.03 16.46
CA LEU A 216 -1.07 -4.29 16.91
C LEU A 216 -1.33 -4.59 18.40
N SER A 217 -1.54 -3.56 19.23
CA SER A 217 -1.94 -3.76 20.62
C SER A 217 -3.28 -4.48 20.77
N SER A 218 -4.22 -4.23 19.85
CA SER A 218 -5.50 -4.95 19.79
C SER A 218 -5.31 -6.39 19.34
N LEU A 219 -4.46 -6.60 18.33
CA LEU A 219 -4.09 -7.96 17.90
C LEU A 219 -3.44 -8.78 19.04
N PHE A 220 -2.66 -8.17 19.93
CA PHE A 220 -2.04 -8.90 21.03
C PHE A 220 -3.07 -9.37 22.06
N ARG A 221 -4.07 -8.54 22.34
CA ARG A 221 -5.20 -8.93 23.22
C ARG A 221 -6.08 -9.99 22.57
N THR A 222 -6.36 -9.88 21.27
CA THR A 222 -7.01 -10.95 20.50
C THR A 222 -6.18 -12.24 20.54
N PHE A 223 -4.87 -12.15 20.33
CA PHE A 223 -3.98 -13.32 20.32
C PHE A 223 -3.92 -13.99 21.69
N ARG A 224 -3.97 -13.23 22.79
CA ARG A 224 -4.12 -13.79 24.13
C ARG A 224 -5.36 -14.69 24.22
N GLN A 225 -6.51 -14.26 23.70
CA GLN A 225 -7.73 -15.08 23.69
C GLN A 225 -7.60 -16.32 22.79
N VAL A 226 -6.91 -16.18 21.65
CA VAL A 226 -6.61 -17.34 20.78
C VAL A 226 -5.83 -18.41 21.53
N LEU A 227 -4.83 -18.01 22.33
CA LEU A 227 -4.01 -18.94 23.11
C LEU A 227 -4.78 -19.70 24.20
N ASP A 228 -5.92 -19.19 24.69
CA ASP A 228 -6.79 -19.93 25.63
C ASP A 228 -7.42 -21.17 24.98
N HIS A 229 -7.55 -21.18 23.65
CA HIS A 229 -8.12 -22.30 22.89
C HIS A 229 -7.08 -23.07 22.07
N PHE A 230 -6.03 -22.38 21.62
CA PHE A 230 -4.98 -22.90 20.75
C PHE A 230 -3.59 -22.53 21.29
N PRO A 231 -3.15 -23.14 22.41
CA PRO A 231 -1.87 -22.80 23.05
C PRO A 231 -0.66 -23.09 22.15
N ASN A 232 -0.82 -23.97 21.15
CA ASN A 232 0.18 -24.29 20.15
C ASN A 232 0.06 -23.36 18.92
N THR A 233 0.10 -22.05 19.17
CA THR A 233 0.07 -21.01 18.13
C THR A 233 1.14 -19.96 18.41
N THR A 234 1.88 -19.57 17.38
CA THR A 234 2.86 -18.48 17.42
C THR A 234 2.39 -17.32 16.55
N LEU A 235 2.50 -16.09 17.06
CA LEU A 235 2.32 -14.86 16.30
C LEU A 235 3.67 -14.35 15.82
N VAL A 236 3.85 -14.25 14.51
CA VAL A 236 5.07 -13.75 13.88
C VAL A 236 4.83 -12.36 13.29
N LEU A 237 5.68 -11.41 13.68
CA LEU A 237 5.62 -10.02 13.27
C LEU A 237 6.85 -9.68 12.42
N VAL A 238 6.62 -9.51 11.13
CA VAL A 238 7.64 -9.10 10.16
C VAL A 238 7.60 -7.59 9.95
N GLY A 239 8.71 -6.94 10.25
CA GLY A 239 8.91 -5.51 10.08
C GLY A 239 9.54 -4.82 11.28
N ARG A 240 9.65 -3.50 11.18
CA ARG A 240 10.14 -2.61 12.23
C ARG A 240 9.22 -1.40 12.35
N GLY A 241 9.32 -0.70 13.47
CA GLY A 241 8.59 0.54 13.66
C GLY A 241 8.71 1.05 15.09
N PRO A 242 8.24 2.28 15.34
CA PRO A 242 8.38 2.95 16.63
C PRO A 242 7.67 2.20 17.77
N GLU A 243 6.62 1.43 17.48
CA GLU A 243 5.83 0.74 18.50
C GLU A 243 6.51 -0.55 19.02
N LYS A 244 7.64 -0.99 18.44
CA LYS A 244 8.26 -2.29 18.77
C LYS A 244 8.53 -2.48 20.26
N LYS A 245 9.05 -1.45 20.95
CA LYS A 245 9.33 -1.51 22.40
C LYS A 245 8.04 -1.61 23.22
N ALA A 246 7.03 -0.79 22.90
CA ALA A 246 5.75 -0.80 23.59
C ALA A 246 5.01 -2.14 23.40
N LEU A 247 5.08 -2.72 22.20
CA LEU A 247 4.50 -4.02 21.90
C LEU A 247 5.19 -5.15 22.67
N ASP A 248 6.53 -5.16 22.72
CA ASP A 248 7.30 -6.17 23.46
C ASP A 248 6.96 -6.17 24.97
N GLN A 249 6.81 -4.96 25.54
CA GLN A 249 6.34 -4.78 26.91
C GLN A 249 4.91 -5.30 27.11
N LEU A 250 3.98 -4.91 26.23
CA LEU A 250 2.58 -5.37 26.29
C LEU A 250 2.46 -6.88 26.16
N ALA A 251 3.26 -7.53 25.29
CA ALA A 251 3.28 -8.98 25.19
C ALA A 251 3.72 -9.65 26.51
N SER A 252 4.62 -9.01 27.25
CA SER A 252 5.08 -9.51 28.55
C SER A 252 4.01 -9.34 29.62
N GLU A 253 3.34 -8.17 29.66
CA GLU A 253 2.20 -7.89 30.54
C GLU A 253 1.02 -8.84 30.32
N LEU A 254 0.74 -9.19 29.06
CA LEU A 254 -0.30 -10.15 28.70
C LEU A 254 0.13 -11.62 28.91
N GLY A 255 1.39 -11.89 29.27
CA GLY A 255 1.91 -13.25 29.44
C GLY A 255 2.04 -14.05 28.13
N ILE A 256 2.06 -13.39 26.98
CA ILE A 256 2.12 -14.03 25.64
C ILE A 256 3.51 -13.91 24.99
N ARG A 257 4.48 -13.30 25.68
CA ARG A 257 5.77 -12.92 25.08
C ARG A 257 6.53 -14.09 24.45
N SER A 258 6.47 -15.29 25.03
CA SER A 258 7.11 -16.49 24.50
C SER A 258 6.47 -17.00 23.20
N LYS A 259 5.26 -16.55 22.88
CA LYS A 259 4.49 -16.91 21.68
C LYS A 259 4.48 -15.81 20.61
N VAL A 260 5.28 -14.75 20.80
CA VAL A 260 5.41 -13.64 19.85
C VAL A 260 6.84 -13.55 19.34
N VAL A 261 7.01 -13.63 18.02
CA VAL A 261 8.30 -13.52 17.33
C VAL A 261 8.38 -12.20 16.58
N PHE A 262 9.35 -11.36 16.93
CA PHE A 262 9.69 -10.14 16.18
C PHE A 262 10.88 -10.43 15.26
N THR A 263 10.66 -10.54 13.94
CA THR A 263 11.74 -10.88 13.01
C THR A 263 12.63 -9.69 12.66
N GLY A 264 12.12 -8.47 12.85
CA GLY A 264 12.71 -7.26 12.28
C GLY A 264 12.45 -7.16 10.76
N LEU A 265 13.28 -6.40 10.05
CA LEU A 265 13.19 -6.30 8.59
C LEU A 265 13.73 -7.59 7.95
N LEU A 266 13.01 -8.10 6.96
CA LEU A 266 13.39 -9.22 6.14
C LEU A 266 13.70 -8.74 4.71
N SER A 267 14.53 -9.50 3.99
CA SER A 267 14.72 -9.28 2.55
C SER A 267 13.40 -9.59 1.81
N PRO A 268 13.22 -9.09 0.57
CA PRO A 268 12.02 -9.41 -0.22
C PRO A 268 11.77 -10.92 -0.37
N GLU A 269 12.83 -11.71 -0.57
CA GLU A 269 12.75 -13.18 -0.65
C GLU A 269 12.34 -13.82 0.70
N ASP A 270 12.94 -13.37 1.79
CA ASP A 270 12.59 -13.83 3.14
C ASP A 270 11.15 -13.49 3.52
N VAL A 271 10.59 -12.37 3.02
CA VAL A 271 9.17 -12.04 3.20
C VAL A 271 8.28 -13.06 2.49
N VAL A 272 8.62 -13.48 1.26
CA VAL A 272 7.90 -14.56 0.55
C VAL A 272 7.95 -15.85 1.37
N ASN A 273 9.14 -16.23 1.85
CA ASN A 273 9.30 -17.43 2.68
C ASN A 273 8.52 -17.35 4.00
N ALA A 274 8.40 -16.15 4.60
CA ALA A 274 7.57 -15.94 5.78
C ALA A 274 6.08 -16.18 5.46
N TYR A 275 5.56 -15.67 4.34
CA TYR A 275 4.18 -15.97 3.92
C TYR A 275 3.98 -17.48 3.71
N TRP A 276 4.91 -18.17 3.04
CA TRP A 276 4.84 -19.63 2.83
C TRP A 276 4.93 -20.46 4.11
N SER A 277 5.53 -19.92 5.16
CA SER A 277 5.66 -20.57 6.46
C SER A 277 4.48 -20.32 7.41
N ALA A 278 3.48 -19.54 6.99
CA ALA A 278 2.34 -19.15 7.82
C ALA A 278 1.08 -19.99 7.53
N ASP A 279 0.14 -20.02 8.49
CA ASP A 279 -1.18 -20.63 8.29
C ASP A 279 -2.25 -19.56 7.97
N VAL A 280 -2.18 -18.40 8.62
CA VAL A 280 -3.17 -17.32 8.47
C VAL A 280 -2.48 -15.97 8.50
N PHE A 281 -2.84 -15.08 7.57
CA PHE A 281 -2.39 -13.69 7.60
C PHE A 281 -3.35 -12.85 8.44
N VAL A 282 -2.83 -12.15 9.45
CA VAL A 282 -3.59 -11.27 10.34
C VAL A 282 -3.30 -9.81 10.06
N PHE A 283 -4.35 -9.02 9.84
CA PHE A 283 -4.20 -7.63 9.43
C PHE A 283 -5.17 -6.68 10.17
N PRO A 284 -4.83 -6.29 11.41
CA PRO A 284 -5.67 -5.45 12.29
C PRO A 284 -5.70 -3.95 11.95
N SER A 285 -5.10 -3.53 10.82
CA SER A 285 -4.88 -2.12 10.47
C SER A 285 -6.17 -1.30 10.47
N LEU A 286 -6.12 -0.10 11.03
CA LEU A 286 -7.26 0.83 11.07
C LEU A 286 -7.47 1.53 9.72
N THR A 287 -6.39 1.69 8.95
CA THR A 287 -6.38 2.57 7.79
C THR A 287 -5.46 2.01 6.71
N GLU A 288 -6.00 1.70 5.53
CA GLU A 288 -5.25 1.35 4.32
C GLU A 288 -5.99 1.81 3.08
N THR A 289 -5.29 2.22 2.02
CA THR A 289 -5.93 2.49 0.72
C THR A 289 -6.12 1.23 -0.12
N GLN A 290 -5.13 0.33 -0.10
CA GLN A 290 -5.18 -0.99 -0.75
C GLN A 290 -4.75 -2.10 0.21
N GLY A 291 -3.60 -1.94 0.88
CA GLY A 291 -3.01 -2.99 1.71
C GLY A 291 -2.24 -4.01 0.87
N LEU A 292 -1.09 -3.62 0.29
CA LEU A 292 -0.30 -4.51 -0.59
C LEU A 292 0.08 -5.83 0.07
N VAL A 293 0.43 -5.81 1.36
CA VAL A 293 0.75 -7.01 2.13
C VAL A 293 -0.42 -7.99 2.26
N VAL A 294 -1.67 -7.51 2.18
CA VAL A 294 -2.85 -8.38 2.12
C VAL A 294 -2.84 -9.14 0.79
N ALA A 295 -2.64 -8.43 -0.31
CA ALA A 295 -2.57 -9.05 -1.63
C ALA A 295 -1.36 -10.00 -1.78
N GLU A 296 -0.21 -9.65 -1.20
CA GLU A 296 0.96 -10.54 -1.16
C GLU A 296 0.68 -11.83 -0.38
N ALA A 297 0.03 -11.73 0.79
CA ALA A 297 -0.40 -12.89 1.57
C ALA A 297 -1.38 -13.78 0.79
N MET A 298 -2.35 -13.17 0.12
CA MET A 298 -3.31 -13.88 -0.73
C MET A 298 -2.60 -14.56 -1.91
N ALA A 299 -1.60 -13.92 -2.53
CA ALA A 299 -0.80 -14.51 -3.60
C ALA A 299 -0.01 -15.74 -3.13
N ALA A 300 0.52 -15.68 -1.90
CA ALA A 300 1.14 -16.83 -1.24
C ALA A 300 0.12 -17.92 -0.84
N GLY A 301 -1.18 -17.69 -0.99
CA GLY A 301 -2.24 -18.64 -0.70
C GLY A 301 -2.64 -18.68 0.77
N LEU A 302 -2.46 -17.58 1.51
CA LEU A 302 -2.93 -17.46 2.88
C LEU A 302 -4.36 -16.90 2.93
N PRO A 303 -5.25 -17.47 3.75
CA PRO A 303 -6.47 -16.78 4.14
C PRO A 303 -6.12 -15.55 4.99
N VAL A 304 -6.95 -14.51 4.88
CA VAL A 304 -6.73 -13.23 5.57
C VAL A 304 -7.79 -13.01 6.63
N VAL A 305 -7.40 -12.78 7.89
CA VAL A 305 -8.29 -12.21 8.91
C VAL A 305 -7.89 -10.76 9.12
N ALA A 306 -8.76 -9.84 8.73
CA ALA A 306 -8.46 -8.42 8.72
C ALA A 306 -9.56 -7.61 9.41
N ARG A 307 -9.19 -6.43 9.91
CA ARG A 307 -10.18 -5.43 10.30
C ARG A 307 -10.92 -4.94 9.06
N ALA A 308 -12.24 -4.76 9.15
CA ALA A 308 -13.10 -4.22 8.11
C ALA A 308 -12.88 -2.71 7.94
N ALA A 309 -11.88 -2.32 7.14
CA ALA A 309 -11.46 -0.92 7.00
C ALA A 309 -10.88 -0.62 5.61
N PHE A 310 -11.54 0.28 4.88
CA PHE A 310 -11.05 0.85 3.62
C PHE A 310 -10.50 -0.21 2.64
N GLY A 311 -9.19 -0.25 2.40
CA GLY A 311 -8.55 -1.18 1.46
C GLY A 311 -8.84 -2.66 1.73
N THR A 312 -9.01 -3.07 2.99
CA THR A 312 -9.31 -4.48 3.30
C THR A 312 -10.71 -4.88 2.82
N LEU A 313 -11.68 -3.96 2.82
CA LEU A 313 -13.03 -4.18 2.28
C LEU A 313 -13.03 -4.45 0.77
N ALA A 314 -12.00 -3.97 0.06
CA ALA A 314 -11.81 -4.22 -1.37
C ALA A 314 -11.00 -5.50 -1.64
N MET A 315 -10.02 -5.82 -0.77
CA MET A 315 -9.11 -6.94 -0.99
C MET A 315 -9.66 -8.28 -0.49
N VAL A 316 -10.41 -8.31 0.60
CA VAL A 316 -10.86 -9.56 1.24
C VAL A 316 -12.35 -9.76 0.97
N LYS A 317 -12.71 -10.92 0.42
CA LYS A 317 -14.11 -11.33 0.30
C LYS A 317 -14.50 -12.12 1.53
N ASP A 318 -15.27 -11.49 2.42
CA ASP A 318 -15.67 -12.05 3.71
C ASP A 318 -16.33 -13.43 3.57
N GLY A 319 -15.89 -14.38 4.39
CA GLY A 319 -16.31 -15.78 4.36
C GLY A 319 -15.81 -16.60 3.17
N VAL A 320 -15.06 -16.00 2.23
CA VAL A 320 -14.59 -16.67 1.01
C VAL A 320 -13.07 -16.74 0.94
N THR A 321 -12.38 -15.59 1.02
CA THR A 321 -10.90 -15.54 1.00
C THR A 321 -10.30 -15.27 2.38
N GLY A 322 -11.15 -15.23 3.39
CA GLY A 322 -10.81 -14.73 4.72
C GLY A 322 -12.01 -14.15 5.45
N TYR A 323 -11.75 -13.39 6.52
CA TYR A 323 -12.76 -12.73 7.33
C TYR A 323 -12.48 -11.24 7.54
N LEU A 324 -13.54 -10.44 7.46
CA LEU A 324 -13.53 -9.01 7.76
C LEU A 324 -14.22 -8.77 9.10
N CYS A 325 -13.47 -8.26 10.07
CA CYS A 325 -13.92 -8.13 11.46
C CYS A 325 -14.12 -6.65 11.84
N GLN A 326 -15.23 -6.32 12.49
CA GLN A 326 -15.55 -4.95 12.90
C GLN A 326 -14.77 -4.51 14.14
N ASP A 327 -14.55 -5.43 15.07
CA ASP A 327 -13.93 -5.17 16.36
C ASP A 327 -13.00 -6.31 16.84
N GLU A 328 -12.38 -6.10 18.00
CA GLU A 328 -11.42 -7.03 18.61
C GLU A 328 -12.04 -8.39 18.98
N ARG A 329 -13.33 -8.40 19.33
CA ARG A 329 -14.06 -9.60 19.72
C ARG A 329 -14.34 -10.46 18.49
N GLU A 330 -14.90 -9.87 17.44
CA GLU A 330 -15.15 -10.58 16.18
C GLU A 330 -13.82 -11.12 15.60
N PHE A 331 -12.74 -10.34 15.68
CA PHE A 331 -11.42 -10.78 15.23
C PHE A 331 -10.96 -12.06 15.95
N ALA A 332 -11.15 -12.14 17.27
CA ALA A 332 -10.83 -13.33 18.06
C ALA A 332 -11.73 -14.51 17.66
N GLU A 333 -13.04 -14.29 17.59
CA GLU A 333 -14.03 -15.33 17.23
C GLU A 333 -13.72 -15.94 15.85
N LYS A 334 -13.43 -15.10 14.85
CA LYS A 334 -13.10 -15.55 13.49
C LYS A 334 -11.77 -16.30 13.44
N LEU A 335 -10.73 -15.83 14.15
CA LEU A 335 -9.45 -16.55 14.23
C LEU A 335 -9.61 -17.92 14.90
N ILE A 336 -10.27 -17.97 16.06
CA ILE A 336 -10.52 -19.22 16.79
C ILE A 336 -11.32 -20.19 15.91
N GLY A 337 -12.38 -19.70 15.25
CA GLY A 337 -13.18 -20.50 14.32
C GLY A 337 -12.38 -21.04 13.14
N LEU A 338 -11.53 -20.22 12.54
CA LEU A 338 -10.68 -20.62 11.42
C LEU A 338 -9.62 -21.65 11.82
N LEU A 339 -8.97 -21.47 12.97
CA LEU A 339 -7.95 -22.39 13.49
C LEU A 339 -8.53 -23.76 13.87
N LYS A 340 -9.82 -23.86 14.20
CA LYS A 340 -10.52 -25.14 14.39
C LYS A 340 -10.63 -25.97 13.11
N ASN A 341 -10.53 -25.35 11.94
CA ASN A 341 -10.78 -26.02 10.66
C ASN A 341 -9.61 -25.84 9.66
N PRO A 342 -8.59 -26.72 9.72
CA PRO A 342 -7.47 -26.70 8.78
C PRO A 342 -7.87 -26.86 7.31
N LYS A 343 -9.02 -27.48 7.02
CA LYS A 343 -9.54 -27.61 5.65
C LYS A 343 -9.99 -26.24 5.13
N THR A 344 -10.75 -25.50 5.95
CA THR A 344 -11.19 -24.13 5.60
C THR A 344 -10.01 -23.19 5.38
N ILE A 345 -8.94 -23.29 6.18
CA ILE A 345 -7.71 -22.51 5.97
C ILE A 345 -7.17 -22.70 4.54
N ARG A 346 -7.05 -23.95 4.10
CA ARG A 346 -6.55 -24.27 2.74
C ARG A 346 -7.49 -23.79 1.65
N GLU A 347 -8.79 -24.07 1.77
CA GLU A 347 -9.80 -23.68 0.78
C GLU A 347 -9.87 -22.16 0.61
N MET A 348 -9.89 -21.41 1.73
CA MET A 348 -9.87 -19.94 1.68
C MET A 348 -8.58 -19.41 1.09
N GLY A 349 -7.43 -20.03 1.39
CA GLY A 349 -6.14 -19.68 0.82
C GLY A 349 -6.07 -19.87 -0.70
N GLU A 350 -6.61 -20.97 -1.22
CA GLU A 350 -6.72 -21.23 -2.66
C GLU A 350 -7.63 -20.21 -3.35
N LEU A 351 -8.78 -19.90 -2.75
CA LEU A 351 -9.69 -18.86 -3.24
C LEU A 351 -9.05 -17.47 -3.20
N ALA A 352 -8.28 -17.17 -2.16
CA ALA A 352 -7.52 -15.93 -2.03
C ALA A 352 -6.48 -15.79 -3.16
N ARG A 353 -5.74 -16.86 -3.44
CA ARG A 353 -4.76 -16.89 -4.54
C ARG A 353 -5.43 -16.67 -5.90
N LYS A 354 -6.57 -17.30 -6.14
CA LYS A 354 -7.33 -17.10 -7.38
C LYS A 354 -7.85 -15.66 -7.50
N GLN A 355 -8.37 -15.08 -6.42
CA GLN A 355 -8.92 -13.73 -6.44
C GLN A 355 -7.85 -12.68 -6.74
N VAL A 356 -6.65 -12.83 -6.20
CA VAL A 356 -5.60 -11.82 -6.35
C VAL A 356 -5.03 -11.73 -7.78
N GLU A 357 -5.33 -12.71 -8.65
CA GLU A 357 -4.96 -12.67 -10.07
C GLU A 357 -5.56 -11.46 -10.82
N GLU A 358 -6.71 -10.96 -10.34
CA GLU A 358 -7.39 -9.77 -10.85
C GLU A 358 -6.57 -8.48 -10.66
N ILE A 359 -5.61 -8.49 -9.73
CA ILE A 359 -4.69 -7.38 -9.44
C ILE A 359 -3.24 -7.72 -9.75
N SER A 360 -3.02 -8.53 -10.79
CA SER A 360 -1.70 -8.80 -11.37
C SER A 360 -1.03 -7.55 -11.96
N LEU A 361 0.29 -7.62 -12.15
CA LEU A 361 1.09 -6.58 -12.81
C LEU A 361 0.56 -6.24 -14.18
N GLU A 362 0.26 -7.27 -14.98
CA GLU A 362 -0.15 -7.19 -16.37
C GLU A 362 -1.47 -6.42 -16.49
N ARG A 363 -2.44 -6.72 -15.62
CA ARG A 363 -3.73 -6.04 -15.58
C ARG A 363 -3.61 -4.60 -15.11
N MET A 364 -2.78 -4.35 -14.09
CA MET A 364 -2.51 -3.00 -13.60
C MET A 364 -1.91 -2.11 -14.69
N VAL A 365 -0.84 -2.57 -15.35
CA VAL A 365 -0.16 -1.77 -16.37
C VAL A 365 -1.04 -1.59 -17.61
N GLN A 366 -1.82 -2.61 -18.00
CA GLN A 366 -2.74 -2.49 -19.14
C GLN A 366 -3.80 -1.41 -18.87
N ARG A 367 -4.39 -1.39 -17.68
CA ARG A 367 -5.36 -0.35 -17.30
C ARG A 367 -4.73 1.03 -17.24
N LEU A 368 -3.51 1.13 -16.71
CA LEU A 368 -2.79 2.40 -16.62
C LEU A 368 -2.43 2.95 -18.00
N GLU A 369 -1.92 2.11 -18.90
CA GLU A 369 -1.61 2.47 -20.29
C GLU A 369 -2.86 2.91 -21.04
N ASN A 370 -3.94 2.12 -20.98
CA ASN A 370 -5.23 2.44 -21.58
C ASN A 370 -5.74 3.81 -21.11
N THR A 371 -5.61 4.08 -19.82
CA THR A 371 -5.98 5.35 -19.20
C THR A 371 -5.17 6.52 -19.74
N TYR A 372 -3.84 6.37 -19.83
CA TYR A 372 -2.97 7.42 -20.36
C TYR A 372 -3.23 7.70 -21.84
N LEU A 373 -3.39 6.66 -22.66
CA LEU A 373 -3.67 6.78 -24.08
C LEU A 373 -5.00 7.51 -24.31
N ALA A 374 -6.03 7.18 -23.54
CA ALA A 374 -7.33 7.80 -23.67
C ALA A 374 -7.30 9.30 -23.31
N LEU A 375 -6.54 9.68 -22.28
CA LEU A 375 -6.33 11.09 -21.92
C LEU A 375 -5.51 11.84 -22.97
N ALA A 376 -4.41 11.25 -23.45
CA ALA A 376 -3.55 11.88 -24.44
C ALA A 376 -4.26 12.07 -25.80
N GLN A 377 -5.19 11.18 -26.15
CA GLN A 377 -5.96 11.22 -27.40
C GLN A 377 -7.31 11.95 -27.27
N GLY A 378 -7.70 12.43 -26.08
CA GLY A 378 -8.98 13.09 -25.84
C GLY A 378 -10.22 12.20 -26.02
N LYS A 379 -10.08 10.87 -25.86
CA LYS A 379 -11.17 9.90 -26.08
C LYS A 379 -12.10 9.80 -24.87
N SER A 380 -13.11 10.68 -24.82
CA SER A 380 -14.03 10.78 -23.68
C SER A 380 -14.89 9.53 -23.43
N GLU A 381 -15.30 8.82 -24.49
CA GLU A 381 -16.16 7.62 -24.34
C GLU A 381 -15.41 6.47 -23.65
N PHE A 382 -14.15 6.23 -24.03
CA PHE A 382 -13.36 5.15 -23.43
C PHE A 382 -13.01 5.43 -21.96
N LEU A 383 -12.76 6.69 -21.61
CA LEU A 383 -12.59 7.10 -20.21
C LEU A 383 -13.87 6.86 -19.40
N SER A 384 -15.05 7.06 -20.00
CA SER A 384 -16.32 6.79 -19.30
C SER A 384 -16.48 5.31 -18.94
N HIS A 385 -16.07 4.39 -19.82
CA HIS A 385 -16.08 2.95 -19.54
C HIS A 385 -15.19 2.60 -18.34
N LEU A 386 -13.93 3.07 -18.35
CA LEU A 386 -12.99 2.84 -17.25
C LEU A 386 -13.47 3.43 -15.91
N VAL A 387 -14.18 4.56 -15.95
CA VAL A 387 -14.76 5.18 -14.75
C VAL A 387 -15.91 4.35 -14.17
N ASN A 388 -16.62 3.59 -15.00
CA ASN A 388 -17.75 2.76 -14.56
C ASN A 388 -17.31 1.35 -14.15
N GLU A 389 -16.11 0.91 -14.52
CA GLU A 389 -15.54 -0.34 -13.99
C GLU A 389 -15.27 -0.22 -12.49
N ASP A 390 -15.72 -1.23 -11.74
CA ASP A 390 -15.32 -1.46 -10.37
C ASP A 390 -14.29 -2.58 -10.33
N VAL A 391 -13.12 -2.26 -9.78
CA VAL A 391 -11.99 -3.16 -9.63
C VAL A 391 -11.64 -3.17 -8.16
N CYS A 392 -11.85 -4.32 -7.53
CA CYS A 392 -11.66 -4.56 -6.10
C CYS A 392 -12.39 -3.56 -5.19
#